data_AF-A0A0S8K3Y4-F1
#
_entry.id   AF-A0A0S8K3Y4-F1
#
_cell.length_a   1.000
_cell.length_b   1.000
_cell.length_c   1.000
_cell.angle_alpha   90.00
_cell.angle_beta   90.00
_cell.angle_gamma   90.00
#
_symmetry.space_group_name_H-M   'P 1'
#
loop_
_entity.id
_entity.type
_entity.pdbx_description
1 polymer ?
#
loop_
_entity_poly.entity_id
_entity_poly.type
_entity_poly.pdbx_seq_one_letter_code
_entity_poly.pdbx_strand_id
1 'polypeptide(L)'
;MELFYRNFGEGPPLIIVHGLYGASDNWLSIGRALATDFDVYIIDQRNHGQSPHSDTHNYPAMRDDLIMFMDRHDLRKAILVGHSMGGKT
;
A
#
# COMPACT_ATOMS: atom_id res chain seq x y z
N MET A 1 -9.67 -6.52 4.03
CA MET A 1 -8.96 -7.83 4.04
C MET A 1 -7.51 -7.62 4.49
N GLU A 2 -6.78 -8.68 4.84
CA GLU A 2 -5.34 -8.61 5.11
C GLU A 2 -4.55 -8.46 3.81
N LEU A 3 -3.98 -7.28 3.60
CA LEU A 3 -3.17 -6.98 2.42
C LEU A 3 -1.73 -7.44 2.67
N PHE A 4 -1.13 -8.05 1.64
CA PHE A 4 0.31 -8.24 1.60
C PHE A 4 0.99 -6.89 1.46
N TYR A 5 2.13 -6.73 2.13
CA TYR A 5 2.95 -5.55 2.01
C TYR A 5 4.43 -5.89 2.18
N ARG A 6 5.27 -4.99 1.69
CA ARG A 6 6.71 -4.97 1.96
C ARG A 6 7.02 -3.74 2.78
N ASN A 7 7.92 -3.88 3.74
CA ASN A 7 8.30 -2.79 4.64
C ASN A 7 9.82 -2.57 4.62
N PHE A 8 10.23 -1.31 4.64
CA PHE A 8 11.62 -0.90 4.60
C PHE A 8 11.84 0.38 5.42
N GLY A 9 12.99 0.47 6.08
CA GLY A 9 13.39 1.68 6.80
C GLY A 9 12.69 1.83 8.14
N GLU A 10 12.88 2.99 8.73
CA GLU A 10 12.28 3.43 9.99
C GLU A 10 12.00 4.94 9.86
N GLY A 11 11.09 5.48 10.67
CA GLY A 11 10.78 6.91 10.66
C GLY A 11 9.30 7.20 10.41
N PRO A 12 8.96 8.38 9.86
CA PRO A 12 7.57 8.74 9.57
C PRO A 12 6.96 7.75 8.55
N PRO A 13 5.72 7.26 8.77
CA PRO A 13 5.10 6.29 7.88
C PRO A 13 4.83 6.86 6.49
N LEU A 14 5.22 6.11 5.46
CA LEU A 14 4.93 6.38 4.06
C LEU A 14 4.32 5.13 3.42
N ILE A 15 3.12 5.24 2.86
CA ILE A 15 2.44 4.13 2.19
C ILE A 15 2.41 4.37 0.68
N ILE A 16 2.93 3.42 -0.08
CA ILE A 16 2.91 3.41 -1.55
C ILE A 16 1.80 2.48 -2.05
N VAL A 17 0.91 3.01 -2.89
CA VAL A 17 -0.25 2.31 -3.44
C VAL A 17 -0.12 2.25 -4.97
N HIS A 18 0.08 1.05 -5.51
CA HIS A 18 0.30 0.84 -6.94
C HIS A 18 -0.96 1.06 -7.81
N GLY A 19 -0.76 1.10 -9.13
CA GLY A 19 -1.83 1.23 -10.13
C GLY A 19 -2.45 -0.11 -10.56
N LEU A 20 -3.45 -0.07 -11.43
CA LEU A 20 -4.10 -1.27 -11.97
C LEU A 20 -3.06 -2.18 -12.67
N TYR A 21 -3.17 -3.49 -12.47
CA TYR A 21 -2.21 -4.51 -12.92
C TYR A 21 -0.80 -4.40 -12.32
N GLY A 22 -0.60 -3.49 -11.36
CA GLY A 22 0.64 -3.39 -10.61
C GLY A 22 0.67 -4.30 -9.38
N ALA A 23 1.80 -4.27 -8.70
CA ALA A 23 2.04 -4.85 -7.39
C ALA A 23 3.18 -4.08 -6.67
N SER A 24 3.41 -4.39 -5.41
CA SER A 24 4.50 -3.88 -4.58
C SER A 24 5.88 -4.09 -5.22
N ASP A 25 6.04 -5.17 -6.00
CA ASP A 25 7.28 -5.45 -6.74
C ASP A 25 7.68 -4.34 -7.71
N ASN A 26 6.72 -3.58 -8.25
CA ASN A 26 7.01 -2.46 -9.16
C ASN A 26 7.68 -1.28 -8.46
N TRP A 27 7.60 -1.21 -7.13
CA TRP A 27 8.05 -0.07 -6.34
C TRP A 27 9.28 -0.35 -5.48
N LEU A 28 9.88 -1.55 -5.57
CA LEU A 28 11.00 -1.96 -4.71
C LEU A 28 12.16 -0.97 -4.70
N SER A 29 12.64 -0.55 -5.88
CA SER A 29 13.78 0.37 -5.98
C SER A 29 13.46 1.75 -5.40
N ILE A 30 12.25 2.25 -5.64
CA ILE A 30 11.78 3.55 -5.13
C ILE A 30 11.57 3.48 -3.62
N GLY A 31 10.92 2.43 -3.13
CA GLY A 31 10.68 2.25 -1.70
C GLY A 31 11.96 2.11 -0.90
N ARG A 32 12.96 1.38 -1.41
CA ARG A 32 14.29 1.31 -0.77
C ARG A 32 15.03 2.64 -0.76
N ALA A 33 14.87 3.45 -1.81
CA ALA A 33 15.46 4.79 -1.84
C ALA A 33 14.80 5.72 -0.82
N LEU A 34 13.48 5.65 -0.66
CA LEU A 34 12.74 6.46 0.31
C LEU A 34 12.93 5.97 1.77
N ALA A 35 13.28 4.70 1.96
CA ALA A 35 13.51 4.11 3.27
C ALA A 35 14.72 4.69 4.02
N THR A 36 15.48 5.59 3.41
CA THR A 36 16.51 6.39 4.10
C THR A 36 15.92 7.38 5.09
N ASP A 37 14.68 7.85 4.84
CA ASP A 37 14.05 8.93 5.60
C ASP A 37 12.67 8.53 6.18
N PHE A 38 12.10 7.42 5.73
CA PHE A 38 10.73 7.00 6.06
C PHE A 38 10.64 5.53 6.44
N ASP A 39 9.61 5.20 7.22
CA ASP A 39 9.12 3.84 7.38
C ASP A 39 8.15 3.53 6.21
N VAL A 40 8.68 2.86 5.18
CA VAL A 40 8.01 2.71 3.88
C VAL A 40 7.25 1.39 3.80
N TYR A 41 5.93 1.49 3.65
CA TYR A 41 5.01 0.38 3.39
C TYR A 41 4.62 0.37 1.91
N ILE A 42 4.96 -0.68 1.18
CA ILE A 42 4.51 -0.89 -0.19
C ILE A 42 3.46 -1.98 -0.18
N ILE A 43 2.20 -1.62 -0.42
CA ILE A 43 1.08 -2.55 -0.32
C ILE A 43 0.74 -3.18 -1.67
N ASP A 44 0.35 -4.45 -1.67
CA ASP A 44 -0.41 -5.05 -2.75
C ASP A 44 -1.89 -4.79 -2.49
N GLN A 45 -2.57 -4.11 -3.40
CA GLN A 45 -4.02 -3.93 -3.28
C GLN A 45 -4.76 -5.26 -3.47
N ARG A 46 -6.01 -5.33 -3.00
CA ARG A 46 -6.89 -6.49 -3.27
C ARG A 46 -6.81 -6.91 -4.74
N ASN A 47 -6.86 -8.22 -4.98
CA ASN A 47 -6.80 -8.84 -6.32
C ASN A 47 -5.49 -8.58 -7.09
N HIS A 48 -4.43 -8.13 -6.42
CA HIS A 48 -3.12 -7.87 -7.02
C HIS A 48 -1.99 -8.48 -6.19
N GLY A 49 -0.88 -8.78 -6.85
CA GLY A 49 0.33 -9.30 -6.22
C GLY A 49 0.07 -10.54 -5.36
N GLN A 50 0.45 -10.46 -4.10
CA GLN A 50 0.28 -11.52 -3.10
C GLN A 50 -0.91 -11.27 -2.15
N SER A 51 -1.66 -10.19 -2.34
CA SER A 51 -2.87 -9.93 -1.56
C SER A 51 -4.02 -10.89 -1.94
N PRO A 52 -4.95 -11.17 -1.02
CA PRO A 52 -6.09 -12.04 -1.30
C PRO A 52 -6.97 -11.52 -2.44
N HIS A 53 -7.69 -12.47 -3.05
CA HIS A 53 -8.68 -12.18 -4.08
C HIS A 53 -10.09 -12.08 -3.49
N SER A 54 -10.93 -11.25 -4.11
CA SER A 54 -12.32 -11.02 -3.79
C SER A 54 -13.11 -10.66 -5.05
N ASP A 55 -14.36 -11.11 -5.10
CA ASP A 55 -15.32 -10.75 -6.14
C ASP A 55 -15.64 -9.23 -6.14
N THR A 56 -15.41 -8.53 -5.02
CA THR A 56 -15.64 -7.09 -4.92
C THR A 56 -14.37 -6.31 -5.27
N HIS A 57 -14.40 -5.61 -6.40
CA HIS A 57 -13.30 -4.73 -6.84
C HIS A 57 -13.81 -3.33 -7.20
N ASN A 58 -13.89 -2.45 -6.20
CA ASN A 58 -14.31 -1.05 -6.35
C ASN A 58 -13.55 -0.15 -5.36
N TYR A 59 -13.54 1.16 -5.63
CA TYR A 59 -12.78 2.11 -4.83
C TYR A 59 -13.18 2.17 -3.34
N PRO A 60 -14.47 2.17 -2.96
CA PRO A 60 -14.84 2.13 -1.54
C PRO A 60 -14.23 0.93 -0.82
N ALA A 61 -14.28 -0.25 -1.43
CA ALA A 61 -13.76 -1.45 -0.80
C ALA A 61 -12.22 -1.45 -0.73
N MET A 62 -11.54 -0.85 -1.70
CA MET A 62 -10.09 -0.65 -1.68
C MET A 62 -9.66 0.36 -0.61
N ARG A 63 -10.37 1.49 -0.48
CA ARG A 63 -10.20 2.47 0.59
C ARG A 63 -10.34 1.79 1.96
N ASP A 64 -11.36 0.97 2.14
CA ASP A 64 -11.62 0.28 3.41
C ASP A 64 -10.52 -0.73 3.76
N ASP A 65 -9.92 -1.39 2.76
CA ASP A 65 -8.75 -2.22 3.00
C ASP A 65 -7.54 -1.41 3.44
N LEU A 66 -7.31 -0.24 2.85
CA LEU A 66 -6.22 0.66 3.23
C LEU A 66 -6.41 1.21 4.65
N ILE A 67 -7.64 1.58 5.02
CA ILE A 67 -7.97 2.00 6.39
C ILE A 67 -7.70 0.85 7.37
N MET A 68 -8.20 -0.35 7.06
CA MET A 68 -7.98 -1.55 7.89
C MET A 68 -6.49 -1.93 8.00
N PHE A 69 -5.71 -1.66 6.96
CA PHE A 69 -4.26 -1.80 6.99
C PHE A 69 -3.64 -0.80 7.97
N MET A 70 -3.98 0.49 7.85
CA MET A 70 -3.48 1.53 8.75
C MET A 70 -3.83 1.24 10.22
N ASP A 71 -5.07 0.85 10.51
CA ASP A 71 -5.53 0.53 11.86
C ASP A 71 -4.73 -0.64 12.47
N ARG A 72 -4.46 -1.69 11.68
CA ARG A 72 -3.72 -2.87 12.16
C ARG A 72 -2.24 -2.59 12.43
N HIS A 73 -1.66 -1.63 11.73
CA HIS A 73 -0.27 -1.22 11.93
C HIS A 73 -0.14 -0.02 12.86
N ASP A 74 -1.22 0.40 13.56
CA ASP A 74 -1.28 1.58 14.43
C ASP A 74 -0.81 2.88 13.73
N LEU A 75 -1.04 2.97 12.43
CA LEU A 75 -0.64 4.10 11.59
C LEU A 75 -1.71 5.19 11.63
N ARG A 76 -1.72 5.99 12.70
CA ARG A 76 -2.68 7.11 12.84
C ARG A 76 -2.54 8.19 11.76
N LYS A 77 -1.36 8.33 11.17
CA LYS A 77 -1.07 9.25 10.07
C LYS A 77 0.05 8.67 9.21
N ALA A 78 -0.11 8.78 7.89
CA ALA A 78 0.91 8.40 6.93
C ALA A 78 0.96 9.38 5.76
N ILE A 79 2.11 9.46 5.11
CA ILE A 79 2.24 10.05 3.77
C ILE A 79 1.74 9.01 2.77
N LEU A 80 0.89 9.41 1.83
CA LEU A 80 0.35 8.51 0.81
C LEU A 80 0.90 8.86 -0.57
N VAL A 81 1.44 7.85 -1.25
CA VAL A 81 1.88 7.92 -2.64
C VAL A 81 1.03 6.96 -3.46
N GLY A 82 0.03 7.49 -4.16
CA GLY A 82 -0.85 6.71 -5.01
C GLY A 82 -0.56 6.91 -6.49
N HIS A 83 -0.48 5.82 -7.26
CA HIS A 83 -0.33 5.87 -8.72
C HIS A 83 -1.58 5.35 -9.45
N SER A 84 -2.15 6.16 -10.35
CA SER A 84 -3.31 5.78 -11.17
C SER A 84 -4.49 5.26 -10.32
N MET A 85 -4.85 3.98 -10.42
CA MET A 85 -5.85 3.32 -9.55
C MET A 85 -5.56 3.55 -8.06
N GLY A 86 -4.30 3.44 -7.65
CA GLY A 86 -3.87 3.70 -6.27
C GLY A 86 -4.04 5.15 -5.85
N GLY A 87 -3.99 6.10 -6.79
CA GLY A 87 -4.27 7.52 -6.50
C GLY A 87 -5.75 7.85 -6.35
N LYS A 88 -6.64 6.95 -6.78
CA LYS A 88 -8.11 7.05 -6.59
C LYS A 88 -8.62 6.25 -5.38
N THR A 89 -7.72 5.49 -4.74
CA THR A 89 -8.01 4.68 -3.55
C THR A 89 -8.00 5.57 -2.32
#